data_AF-A0A2E8IFR2-F1
#
_entry.id   AF-A0A2E8IFR2-F1
#
_cell.length_a   1.000
_cell.length_b   1.000
_cell.length_c   1.000
_cell.angle_alpha   90.00
_cell.angle_beta   90.00
_cell.angle_gamma   90.00
#
_symmetry.space_group_name_H-M   'P 1'
#
loop_
_entity.id
_entity.type
_entity.pdbx_description
1 polymer ?
#
loop_
_entity_poly.entity_id
_entity_poly.type
_entity_poly.pdbx_seq_one_letter_code
_entity_poly.pdbx_strand_id
1 'polypeptide(L)'
;MKFLIVLMLLVSYQAYSHKANDSIYILFDKATDSIIRENSTHPQEILILNTLYRNELTEYKKSLSKGISPLMPTNEPFRYYKFYVTKKLNENIPINTLKYYPREDLKNLTPYNKSIFIVGDSIFFEVSFFQIIIE
;
A
#
# COMPACT_ATOMS: atom_id res chain seq x y z
N MET A 1 -36.89 -3.05 -24.50
CA MET A 1 -36.26 -3.72 -23.32
C MET A 1 -34.75 -3.91 -23.45
N LYS A 2 -34.18 -4.31 -24.60
CA LYS A 2 -32.71 -4.48 -24.76
C LYS A 2 -31.87 -3.22 -24.50
N PHE A 3 -32.36 -2.04 -24.91
CA PHE A 3 -31.66 -0.75 -24.69
C PHE A 3 -31.50 -0.38 -23.21
N LEU A 4 -32.47 -0.75 -22.37
CA LEU A 4 -32.48 -0.38 -20.95
C LEU A 4 -31.45 -1.19 -20.15
N ILE A 5 -31.22 -2.44 -20.55
CA ILE A 5 -30.20 -3.33 -19.97
C ILE A 5 -28.80 -2.83 -20.35
N VAL A 6 -28.58 -2.43 -21.60
CA VAL A 6 -27.29 -1.89 -22.06
C VAL A 6 -26.97 -0.56 -21.36
N LEU A 7 -27.96 0.31 -21.18
CA LEU A 7 -27.79 1.57 -20.45
C LEU A 7 -27.43 1.33 -18.98
N MET A 8 -28.14 0.41 -18.31
CA MET A 8 -27.83 0.01 -16.93
C MET A 8 -26.41 -0.55 -16.79
N LEU A 9 -25.96 -1.37 -17.74
CA LEU A 9 -24.59 -1.90 -17.79
C LEU A 9 -23.54 -0.81 -18.03
N LEU A 10 -23.82 0.17 -18.90
CA LEU A 10 -22.91 1.29 -19.15
C LEU A 10 -22.76 2.22 -17.93
N VAL A 11 -23.86 2.54 -17.26
CA VAL A 11 -23.86 3.42 -16.08
C VAL A 11 -23.14 2.74 -14.91
N SER A 12 -23.37 1.44 -14.71
CA SER A 12 -22.65 0.67 -13.68
C SER A 12 -21.16 0.53 -14.00
N TYR A 13 -20.79 0.38 -15.28
CA TYR A 13 -19.39 0.37 -15.70
C TYR A 13 -18.70 1.72 -15.50
N GLN A 14 -19.36 2.84 -15.82
CA GLN A 14 -18.83 4.19 -15.59
C GLN A 14 -18.69 4.49 -14.09
N ALA A 15 -19.68 4.13 -13.26
CA ALA A 15 -19.59 4.31 -11.82
C ALA A 15 -18.47 3.47 -11.18
N TYR A 16 -18.29 2.22 -11.64
CA TYR A 16 -17.18 1.36 -11.23
C TYR A 16 -15.83 1.94 -11.67
N SER A 17 -15.73 2.42 -12.92
CA SER A 17 -14.54 3.09 -13.44
C SER A 17 -14.19 4.36 -12.68
N HIS A 18 -15.17 5.14 -12.23
CA HIS A 18 -14.94 6.37 -11.47
C HIS A 18 -14.39 6.06 -10.06
N LYS A 19 -15.00 5.10 -9.35
CA LYS A 19 -14.48 4.61 -8.05
C LYS A 19 -13.08 4.02 -8.15
N ALA A 20 -12.79 3.27 -9.23
CA ALA A 20 -11.46 2.71 -9.45
C ALA A 20 -10.40 3.78 -9.78
N ASN A 21 -10.79 4.89 -10.42
CA ASN A 21 -9.87 6.00 -10.76
C ASN A 21 -9.53 6.91 -9.56
N ASP A 22 -10.41 7.01 -8.57
CA ASP A 22 -10.23 7.80 -7.34
C ASP A 22 -9.64 7.01 -6.16
N SER A 23 -9.21 5.77 -6.41
CA SER A 23 -8.64 4.89 -5.39
C SER A 23 -7.16 4.59 -5.67
N ILE A 24 -6.39 4.46 -4.59
CA ILE A 24 -4.99 4.05 -4.61
C ILE A 24 -4.92 2.69 -3.95
N TYR A 25 -4.44 1.68 -4.67
CA TYR A 25 -4.27 0.33 -4.15
C TYR A 25 -2.80 0.06 -3.86
N ILE A 26 -2.48 -0.25 -2.62
CA ILE A 26 -1.16 -0.67 -2.18
C ILE A 26 -1.23 -2.16 -1.93
N LEU A 27 -0.41 -2.93 -2.64
CA LEU A 27 -0.31 -4.37 -2.41
C LEU A 27 0.31 -4.60 -1.03
N PHE A 28 -0.24 -5.51 -0.24
CA PHE A 28 0.32 -5.99 1.00
C PHE A 28 1.06 -7.31 0.79
N ASP A 29 2.27 -7.37 1.33
CA ASP A 29 3.12 -8.55 1.29
C ASP A 29 3.34 -9.04 2.72
N LYS A 30 2.65 -10.13 3.07
CA LYS A 30 2.73 -10.76 4.40
C LYS A 30 4.15 -11.20 4.80
N ALA A 31 5.08 -11.33 3.84
CA ALA A 31 6.45 -11.71 4.12
C ALA A 31 7.29 -10.53 4.64
N THR A 32 6.88 -9.28 4.36
CA THR A 32 7.69 -8.09 4.64
C THR A 32 6.95 -7.01 5.42
N ASP A 33 5.64 -6.92 5.24
CA ASP A 33 4.78 -5.95 5.90
C ASP A 33 4.21 -6.51 7.20
N SER A 34 3.71 -5.63 8.06
CA SER A 34 3.20 -6.01 9.39
C SER A 34 1.85 -5.36 9.68
N ILE A 35 1.04 -6.04 10.48
CA ILE A 35 -0.26 -5.53 10.96
C ILE A 35 -0.18 -5.42 12.48
N ILE A 36 -0.33 -4.20 13.00
CA ILE A 36 -0.43 -3.95 14.44
C ILE A 36 -1.91 -3.95 14.79
N ARG A 37 -2.29 -4.79 15.74
CA ARG A 37 -3.67 -4.94 16.17
C ARG A 37 -3.86 -4.40 17.58
N GLU A 38 -4.91 -3.59 17.77
CA GLU A 38 -5.30 -3.10 19.10
C GLU A 38 -5.83 -4.25 19.97
N ASN A 39 -6.47 -5.24 19.33
CA ASN A 39 -6.89 -6.50 19.94
C ASN A 39 -6.74 -7.65 18.93
N SER A 40 -7.02 -8.89 19.34
CA SER A 40 -6.82 -10.06 18.46
C SER A 40 -7.58 -9.99 17.13
N THR A 41 -8.66 -9.20 17.04
CA THR A 41 -9.60 -9.19 15.92
C THR A 41 -9.60 -7.93 15.06
N HIS A 42 -9.12 -6.79 15.57
CA HIS A 42 -9.18 -5.49 14.89
C HIS A 42 -7.79 -4.88 14.69
N PRO A 43 -7.32 -4.73 13.44
CA PRO A 43 -6.09 -4.03 13.16
C PRO A 43 -6.27 -2.53 13.35
N GLN A 44 -5.30 -1.90 13.99
CA GLN A 44 -5.25 -0.45 14.17
C GLN A 44 -4.32 0.18 13.14
N GLU A 45 -3.21 -0.51 12.83
CA GLU A 45 -2.16 0.02 11.98
C GLU A 45 -1.61 -1.04 11.04
N ILE A 46 -1.15 -0.59 9.88
CA ILE A 46 -0.48 -1.42 8.88
C ILE A 46 0.87 -0.77 8.56
N LEU A 47 1.94 -1.54 8.71
CA LEU A 47 3.30 -1.14 8.40
C LEU A 47 3.70 -1.73 7.05
N ILE A 48 3.89 -0.88 6.05
CA ILE A 48 4.44 -1.28 4.74
C ILE A 48 5.94 -1.00 4.74
N LEU A 49 6.75 -2.01 4.43
CA LEU A 49 8.20 -1.87 4.41
C LEU A 49 8.62 -0.88 3.32
N ASN A 50 9.49 0.06 3.66
CA ASN A 50 10.11 0.94 2.69
C ASN A 50 11.14 0.15 1.85
N THR A 51 10.81 -0.15 0.60
CA THR A 51 11.65 -0.96 -0.29
C THR A 51 12.94 -0.27 -0.69
N LEU A 52 12.97 1.07 -0.73
CA LEU A 52 14.20 1.84 -0.97
C LEU A 52 15.22 1.61 0.15
N TYR A 53 14.77 1.66 1.41
CA TYR A 53 15.60 1.35 2.58
C TYR A 53 16.19 -0.07 2.51
N ARG A 54 15.38 -1.07 2.17
CA ARG A 54 15.85 -2.46 2.07
C ARG A 54 16.96 -2.61 1.03
N ASN A 55 16.83 -1.94 -0.11
CA ASN A 55 17.79 -2.03 -1.20
C ASN A 55 19.10 -1.31 -0.85
N GLU A 56 19.03 -0.08 -0.36
CA GLU A 56 20.20 0.69 0.09
C GLU A 56 20.97 -0.04 1.20
N LEU A 57 20.26 -0.63 2.17
CA LEU A 57 20.89 -1.37 3.27
C LEU A 57 21.50 -2.71 2.81
N THR A 58 20.89 -3.35 1.82
CA THR A 58 21.44 -4.56 1.19
C THR A 58 22.72 -4.25 0.41
N GLU A 59 22.75 -3.15 -0.34
CA GLU A 59 23.94 -2.70 -1.06
C GLU A 59 25.06 -2.25 -0.12
N TYR A 60 24.71 -1.53 0.95
CA TYR A 60 25.63 -1.17 2.03
C TYR A 60 26.29 -2.42 2.64
N LYS A 61 25.50 -3.42 3.07
CA LYS A 61 26.02 -4.69 3.62
C LYS A 61 26.92 -5.44 2.63
N LYS A 62 26.53 -5.50 1.35
CA LYS A 62 27.34 -6.10 0.28
C LYS A 62 28.65 -5.35 0.04
N SER A 63 28.67 -4.03 0.24
CA SER A 63 29.86 -3.19 0.05
C SER A 63 30.84 -3.37 1.22
N LEU A 64 30.31 -3.42 2.44
CA LEU A 64 31.05 -3.78 3.67
C LEU A 64 31.71 -5.16 3.57
N SER A 65 30.98 -6.17 3.11
CA SER A 65 31.55 -7.53 2.95
C SER A 65 32.62 -7.61 1.87
N LYS A 66 32.72 -6.60 0.99
CA LYS A 66 33.77 -6.46 -0.02
C LYS A 66 34.94 -5.59 0.46
N GLY A 67 34.95 -5.13 1.72
CA GLY A 67 36.01 -4.29 2.26
C GLY A 67 36.03 -2.85 1.72
N ILE A 68 34.97 -2.44 1.02
CA ILE A 68 34.77 -1.06 0.59
C ILE A 68 34.18 -0.33 1.78
N SER A 69 34.77 0.78 2.23
CA SER A 69 34.21 1.61 3.30
C SER A 69 33.08 2.47 2.73
N PRO A 70 31.80 2.04 2.83
CA PRO A 70 30.72 2.75 2.17
C PRO A 70 30.30 3.90 3.11
N LEU A 71 29.91 5.04 2.54
CA LEU A 71 29.19 6.03 3.32
C LEU A 71 27.87 5.40 3.78
N MET A 72 27.69 5.32 5.10
CA MET A 72 26.38 4.99 5.66
C MET A 72 25.39 6.05 5.16
N PRO A 73 24.21 5.68 4.65
CA PRO A 73 23.20 6.65 4.24
C PRO A 73 22.93 7.60 5.41
N THR A 74 23.31 8.87 5.28
CA THR A 74 23.27 9.87 6.36
C THR A 74 21.88 10.41 6.62
N ASN A 75 20.96 10.21 5.68
CA ASN A 75 19.53 10.42 5.87
C ASN A 75 18.91 9.04 5.98
N GLU A 76 18.77 8.49 7.19
CA GLU A 76 18.10 7.21 7.38
C GLU A 76 16.69 7.29 6.76
N PRO A 77 16.43 6.63 5.63
CA PRO A 77 15.09 6.58 5.09
C PRO A 77 14.26 5.76 6.08
N PHE A 78 13.11 6.30 6.48
CA PHE A 78 12.17 5.65 7.38
C PHE A 78 11.93 4.19 7.01
N ARG A 79 12.02 3.28 7.99
CA ARG A 79 11.98 1.83 7.77
C ARG A 79 10.61 1.35 7.29
N TYR A 80 9.54 1.97 7.81
CA TYR A 80 8.16 1.63 7.49
C TYR A 80 7.33 2.87 7.18
N TYR A 81 6.38 2.71 6.26
CA TYR A 81 5.22 3.58 6.12
C TYR A 81 4.10 3.05 7.01
N LYS A 82 3.64 3.85 7.98
CA LYS A 82 2.59 3.46 8.92
C LYS A 82 1.24 4.01 8.52
N PHE A 83 0.33 3.13 8.13
CA PHE A 83 -1.04 3.46 7.79
C PHE A 83 -1.98 3.18 8.95
N TYR A 84 -2.95 4.06 9.19
CA TYR A 84 -4.01 3.80 10.16
C TYR A 84 -5.21 3.17 9.47
N VAL A 85 -5.72 2.09 10.03
CA VAL A 85 -6.91 1.42 9.48
C VAL A 85 -8.14 2.26 9.80
N THR A 86 -8.86 2.72 8.76
CA THR A 86 -10.14 3.41 8.92
C THR A 86 -11.29 2.44 8.82
N LYS A 87 -11.20 1.44 7.93
CA LYS A 87 -12.26 0.47 7.71
C LYS A 87 -11.75 -0.85 7.17
N LYS A 88 -12.26 -1.96 7.70
CA LYS A 88 -12.15 -3.28 7.06
C LYS A 88 -13.29 -3.46 6.07
N LEU A 89 -12.98 -3.79 4.83
CA LEU A 89 -13.96 -4.09 3.80
C LEU A 89 -13.98 -5.61 3.57
N ASN A 90 -15.18 -6.20 3.61
CA ASN A 90 -15.40 -7.59 3.25
C ASN A 90 -15.70 -7.67 1.74
N GLU A 91 -14.71 -7.33 0.93
CA GLU A 91 -14.81 -7.39 -0.52
C GLU A 91 -13.88 -8.48 -1.05
N ASN A 92 -14.46 -9.46 -1.77
CA ASN A 92 -13.69 -10.46 -2.51
C ASN A 92 -13.28 -9.85 -3.86
N ILE A 93 -12.39 -8.85 -3.83
CA ILE A 93 -11.83 -8.30 -5.06
C ILE A 93 -10.68 -9.20 -5.52
N PRO A 94 -10.71 -9.70 -6.77
CA PRO A 94 -9.56 -10.41 -7.33
C PRO A 94 -8.36 -9.46 -7.38
N ILE A 95 -7.30 -9.79 -6.66
CA ILE A 95 -6.06 -9.00 -6.55
C ILE A 95 -5.51 -8.64 -7.95
N ASN A 96 -5.64 -9.56 -8.89
CA ASN A 96 -5.09 -9.45 -10.23
C ASN A 96 -5.78 -8.40 -11.11
N THR A 97 -6.93 -7.85 -10.70
CA THR A 97 -7.69 -6.86 -11.48
C THR A 97 -7.41 -5.42 -11.05
N LEU A 98 -6.61 -5.22 -10.00
CA LEU A 98 -6.31 -3.89 -9.47
C LEU A 98 -5.02 -3.34 -10.07
N LYS A 99 -5.00 -2.02 -10.31
CA LYS A 99 -3.78 -1.29 -10.65
C LYS A 99 -3.12 -0.80 -9.36
N TYR A 100 -2.01 -1.45 -9.00
CA TYR A 100 -1.27 -1.13 -7.79
C TYR A 100 -0.39 0.11 -7.95
N TYR A 101 -0.33 0.90 -6.88
CA TYR A 101 0.59 2.01 -6.74
C TYR A 101 2.02 1.47 -6.49
N PRO A 102 3.04 2.01 -7.17
CA PRO A 102 4.43 1.56 -6.99
C PRO A 102 4.88 1.78 -5.54
N ARG A 103 5.51 0.76 -4.93
CA ARG A 103 5.94 0.85 -3.51
C ARG A 103 7.09 1.83 -3.33
N GLU A 104 7.96 1.93 -4.32
CA GLU A 104 9.07 2.86 -4.43
C GLU A 104 8.63 4.33 -4.40
N ASP A 105 7.39 4.61 -4.81
CA ASP A 105 6.84 5.96 -4.89
C ASP A 105 6.03 6.34 -3.65
N LEU A 106 5.90 5.46 -2.64
CA LEU A 106 5.06 5.71 -1.46
C LEU A 106 5.46 6.99 -0.70
N LYS A 107 6.73 7.38 -0.72
CA LYS A 107 7.19 8.66 -0.14
C LYS A 107 6.55 9.89 -0.79
N ASN A 108 6.16 9.79 -2.06
CA ASN A 108 5.57 10.87 -2.85
C ASN A 108 4.04 10.82 -2.84
N LEU A 109 3.45 9.87 -2.11
CA LEU A 109 2.02 9.65 -2.09
C LEU A 109 1.32 10.85 -1.44
N THR A 110 0.56 11.61 -2.21
CA THR A 110 -0.26 12.71 -1.71
C THR A 110 -1.72 12.26 -1.55
N PRO A 111 -2.21 12.06 -0.33
CA PRO A 111 -3.52 11.43 -0.05
C PRO A 111 -4.72 12.34 -0.28
N TYR A 112 -4.49 13.64 -0.53
CA TYR A 112 -5.49 14.69 -0.27
C TYR A 112 -6.81 14.54 -1.04
N ASN A 113 -6.86 13.74 -2.11
CA ASN A 113 -8.08 13.56 -2.94
C ASN A 113 -8.41 12.11 -3.30
N LYS A 114 -7.75 11.10 -2.71
CA LYS A 114 -7.97 9.69 -3.08
C LYS A 114 -8.04 8.78 -1.87
N SER A 115 -8.95 7.82 -1.89
CA SER A 115 -8.99 6.75 -0.87
C SER A 115 -7.81 5.81 -1.08
N ILE A 116 -7.16 5.41 0.01
CA ILE A 116 -6.05 4.46 -0.02
C ILE A 116 -6.55 3.13 0.52
N PHE A 117 -6.26 2.06 -0.22
CA PHE A 117 -6.60 0.70 0.15
C PHE A 117 -5.34 -0.15 0.21
N ILE A 118 -5.18 -0.88 1.31
CA ILE A 118 -4.17 -1.92 1.44
C ILE A 118 -4.83 -3.27 1.16
N VAL A 119 -4.33 -3.98 0.16
CA VAL A 119 -4.98 -5.17 -0.42
C VAL A 119 -4.01 -6.35 -0.44
N GLY A 120 -4.48 -7.53 -0.05
CA GLY A 120 -3.75 -8.80 -0.13
C GLY A 120 -4.70 -10.00 -0.07
N ASP A 121 -4.17 -11.22 -0.09
CA ASP A 121 -4.90 -12.50 -0.23
C ASP A 121 -6.16 -12.65 0.65
N SER A 122 -6.22 -11.97 1.78
CA SER A 122 -7.38 -11.99 2.69
C SER A 122 -7.58 -10.68 3.42
N ILE A 123 -7.02 -9.59 2.87
CA ILE A 123 -7.11 -8.27 3.49
C ILE A 123 -7.53 -7.23 2.46
N PHE A 124 -8.46 -6.38 2.89
CA PHE A 124 -8.86 -5.20 2.15
C PHE A 124 -9.20 -4.13 3.18
N PHE A 125 -8.24 -3.25 3.43
CA PHE A 125 -8.35 -2.20 4.43
C PHE A 125 -8.36 -0.85 3.75
N GLU A 126 -9.40 -0.07 4.01
CA GLU A 126 -9.32 1.37 3.81
C GLU A 126 -8.43 1.94 4.91
N VAL A 127 -7.53 2.83 4.51
CA VAL A 127 -6.58 3.45 5.43
C VAL A 127 -6.51 4.96 5.23
N SER A 128 -6.15 5.66 6.29
CA SER A 128 -5.79 7.07 6.24
C SER A 128 -4.28 7.25 6.21
N PHE A 129 -3.87 8.43 5.75
CA PHE A 129 -2.47 8.76 5.47
C PHE A 129 -1.54 8.55 6.66
N PHE A 130 -0.28 8.31 6.31
CA PHE A 130 0.72 7.71 7.15
C PHE A 130 1.58 8.71 7.90
N GLN A 131 2.06 8.28 9.06
CA GLN A 131 3.27 8.84 9.66
C GLN A 131 4.46 8.02 9.15
N ILE A 132 5.58 8.68 8.90
CA ILE A 132 6.81 7.98 8.56
C ILE A 132 7.58 7.66 9.86
N ILE A 133 7.89 6.38 10.11
CA ILE A 133 8.52 5.92 11.37
C ILE A 133 10.03 5.72 11.18
N ILE A 134 10.81 6.41 12.01
CA ILE A 134 12.26 6.18 12.21
C ILE A 134 12.37 5.24 13.40
N GLU A 135 12.61 3.95 13.17
CA GLU A 135 12.84 2.93 14.22
C GLU A 135 14.19 2.23 13.98
#